data_AF-A0A1M5S6B0-F1
#
_entry.id   AF-A0A1M5S6B0-F1
#
_cell.length_a   1.000
_cell.length_b   1.000
_cell.length_c   1.000
_cell.angle_alpha   90.00
_cell.angle_beta   90.00
_cell.angle_gamma   90.00
#
_symmetry.space_group_name_H-M   'P 1'
#
loop_
_entity.id
_entity.type
_entity.pdbx_description
1 polymer ?
#
loop_
_entity_poly.entity_id
_entity_poly.type
_entity_poly.pdbx_seq_one_letter_code
_entity_poly.pdbx_strand_id
1 'polypeptide(L)'
;MTSYQLRDTTTRQLLARDLADYAAAEAAADRLDDELEHALAANGEGAGRIRLRLDLERVTDGVTETVGHHVLLLGADDVPDLLPAV
;
A
#
# COMPACT_ATOMS: atom_id res chain seq x y z
N MET A 1 5.30 20.55 -15.45
CA MET A 1 5.28 19.11 -15.79
C MET A 1 4.43 18.39 -14.76
N THR A 2 3.57 17.46 -15.18
CA THR A 2 2.72 16.71 -14.27
C THR A 2 3.36 15.36 -13.97
N SER A 3 3.43 15.00 -12.69
CA SER A 3 3.82 13.67 -12.22
C SER A 3 2.90 13.22 -11.10
N TYR A 4 3.00 11.96 -10.71
CA TYR A 4 2.24 11.37 -9.62
C TYR A 4 3.18 10.81 -8.56
N GLN A 5 2.69 10.73 -7.33
CA GLN A 5 3.43 10.19 -6.20
C GLN A 5 2.49 9.46 -5.24
N LEU A 6 3.06 8.54 -4.47
CA LEU A 6 2.36 7.79 -3.43
C LEU A 6 2.87 8.22 -2.08
N ARG A 7 1.96 8.57 -1.19
CA ARG A 7 2.26 8.95 0.18
C ARG A 7 1.45 8.11 1.15
N ASP A 8 2.09 7.58 2.19
CA ASP A 8 1.39 7.00 3.33
C ASP A 8 0.59 8.08 4.05
N THR A 9 -0.73 7.88 4.18
CA THR A 9 -1.62 8.84 4.83
C THR A 9 -1.33 8.99 6.33
N THR A 10 -0.92 7.91 7.00
CA THR A 10 -0.65 7.84 8.45
C THR A 10 0.70 8.45 8.79
N THR A 11 1.77 7.99 8.13
CA THR A 11 3.14 8.41 8.45
C THR A 11 3.58 9.65 7.67
N ARG A 12 2.82 10.05 6.65
CA ARG A 12 3.15 11.11 5.66
C ARG A 12 4.43 10.83 4.87
N GLN A 13 4.94 9.60 4.94
CA GLN A 13 6.13 9.17 4.22
C GLN A 13 5.84 9.07 2.72
N LEU A 14 6.76 9.59 1.90
CA LEU A 14 6.72 9.42 0.45
C LEU A 14 7.26 8.04 0.09
N LEU A 15 6.45 7.22 -0.57
CA LEU A 15 6.78 5.83 -0.92
C LEU A 15 7.22 5.69 -2.38
N ALA A 16 6.60 6.46 -3.26
CA ALA A 16 6.98 6.53 -4.69
C ALA A 16 6.81 7.96 -5.20
N ARG A 17 7.60 8.36 -6.20
CA ARG A 17 7.58 9.71 -6.80
C ARG A 17 7.84 9.65 -8.30
N ASP A 18 7.63 10.77 -8.96
CA ASP A 18 7.94 10.98 -10.38
C ASP A 18 7.25 9.95 -11.30
N LEU A 19 6.07 9.47 -10.90
CA LEU A 19 5.27 8.51 -11.65
C LEU A 19 4.62 9.23 -12.84
N ALA A 20 4.70 8.61 -14.02
CA ALA A 20 4.38 9.29 -15.28
C ALA A 20 2.90 9.66 -15.43
N ASP A 21 2.01 8.82 -14.90
CA ASP A 21 0.58 9.00 -14.96
C ASP A 21 -0.12 8.29 -13.79
N TYR A 22 -1.45 8.42 -13.75
CA TYR A 22 -2.28 7.80 -12.71
C TYR A 22 -2.20 6.27 -12.74
N ALA A 23 -2.11 5.65 -13.93
CA ALA A 23 -2.04 4.20 -14.05
C ALA A 23 -0.70 3.66 -13.53
N ALA A 24 0.39 4.38 -13.76
CA ALA A 24 1.70 4.09 -13.16
C ALA A 24 1.66 4.24 -11.63
N ALA A 25 0.85 5.17 -11.10
CA ALA A 25 0.66 5.31 -9.67
C ALA A 25 -0.12 4.16 -9.04
N GLU A 26 -1.20 3.69 -9.67
CA GLU A 26 -1.92 2.49 -9.22
C GLU A 26 -1.02 1.24 -9.30
N ALA A 27 -0.32 1.04 -10.42
CA ALA A 27 0.60 -0.11 -10.55
C ALA A 27 1.73 -0.09 -9.51
N ALA A 28 2.19 1.10 -9.10
CA ALA A 28 3.16 1.24 -8.01
C ALA A 28 2.55 0.92 -6.64
N ALA A 29 1.26 1.21 -6.42
CA ALA A 29 0.55 0.86 -5.19
C ALA A 29 0.35 -0.66 -5.11
N ASP A 30 -0.09 -1.31 -6.20
CA ASP A 30 -0.24 -2.76 -6.29
C ASP A 30 1.09 -3.48 -6.00
N ARG A 31 2.19 -3.00 -6.59
CA ARG A 31 3.53 -3.55 -6.34
C ARG A 31 3.95 -3.42 -4.87
N LEU A 32 3.60 -2.31 -4.23
CA LEU A 32 3.89 -2.10 -2.81
C LEU A 32 3.09 -3.08 -1.93
N ASP A 33 1.87 -3.45 -2.34
CA ASP A 33 1.07 -4.49 -1.69
C ASP A 33 1.83 -5.82 -1.69
N ASP A 34 2.23 -6.28 -2.88
CA ASP A 34 2.98 -7.53 -3.06
C ASP A 34 4.29 -7.55 -2.25
N GLU A 35 5.05 -6.44 -2.29
CA GLU A 35 6.32 -6.32 -1.57
C GLU A 35 6.13 -6.37 -0.04
N LEU A 36 5.06 -5.73 0.47
CA LEU A 36 4.76 -5.70 1.89
C LEU A 36 4.19 -7.04 2.37
N GLU A 37 3.32 -7.69 1.59
CA GLU A 37 2.84 -9.03 1.90
C GLU A 37 4.00 -10.04 1.96
N HIS A 38 4.91 -9.98 0.98
CA HIS A 38 6.09 -10.83 0.97
C HIS A 38 6.99 -10.58 2.19
N ALA A 39 7.21 -9.32 2.56
CA ALA A 39 8.03 -8.97 3.72
C ALA A 39 7.41 -9.45 5.04
N LEU A 40 6.09 -9.29 5.20
CA LEU A 40 5.35 -9.79 6.36
C LEU A 40 5.42 -11.31 6.47
N ALA A 41 5.21 -12.02 5.35
CA ALA A 41 5.34 -13.46 5.29
C ALA A 41 6.76 -13.93 5.66
N ALA A 42 7.79 -13.26 5.13
CA ALA A 42 9.19 -13.57 5.44
C ALA A 42 9.56 -13.37 6.91
N ASN A 43 8.94 -12.39 7.59
CA ASN A 43 9.15 -12.12 9.01
C ASN A 43 8.28 -12.99 9.93
N GLY A 44 7.41 -13.85 9.39
CA GLY A 44 6.43 -14.60 10.18
C GLY A 44 5.34 -13.72 10.79
N GLU A 45 5.19 -12.50 10.28
CA GLU A 45 4.20 -11.49 10.70
C GLU A 45 2.92 -11.56 9.86
N GLY A 46 2.72 -12.64 9.09
CA GLY A 46 1.50 -12.86 8.30
C GLY A 46 0.23 -13.03 9.15
N ALA A 47 0.37 -13.23 10.45
CA ALA A 47 -0.73 -13.34 11.41
C ALA A 47 -1.17 -11.94 11.89
N GLY A 48 -2.10 -11.32 11.14
CA GLY A 48 -2.73 -10.06 11.53
C GLY A 48 -3.12 -9.20 10.34
N ARG A 49 -4.31 -8.59 10.40
CA ARG A 49 -4.78 -7.67 9.37
C ARG A 49 -4.12 -6.30 9.54
N ILE A 50 -3.20 -5.95 8.65
CA ILE A 50 -2.65 -4.60 8.54
C ILE A 50 -3.42 -3.84 7.47
N ARG A 51 -3.88 -2.63 7.82
CA ARG A 51 -4.53 -1.72 6.88
C ARG A 51 -3.65 -0.51 6.67
N LEU A 52 -3.12 -0.36 5.46
CA LEU A 52 -2.38 0.84 5.06
C LEU A 52 -3.23 1.67 4.09
N ARG A 53 -3.23 2.99 4.26
CA ARG A 53 -3.88 3.93 3.35
C ARG A 53 -2.82 4.79 2.70
N LEU A 54 -2.88 4.86 1.37
CA LEU A 54 -2.01 5.67 0.54
C LEU A 54 -2.82 6.77 -0.13
N ASP A 55 -2.27 7.97 -0.17
CA ASP A 55 -2.74 9.06 -1.01
C ASP A 55 -2.03 8.95 -2.36
N LEU A 56 -2.80 8.86 -3.44
CA LEU A 56 -2.32 9.14 -4.79
C LEU A 56 -2.36 10.65 -4.97
N GLU A 57 -1.19 11.26 -5.09
CA GLU A 57 -1.03 12.69 -5.24
C GLU A 57 -0.56 13.02 -6.66
N ARG A 58 -1.24 13.97 -7.30
CA ARG A 58 -0.80 14.59 -8.56
C ARG A 58 0.04 15.81 -8.21
N VAL A 59 1.22 15.91 -8.81
CA VAL A 59 2.14 17.04 -8.69
C VAL A 59 2.14 17.79 -10.01
N THR A 60 1.75 19.06 -9.99
CA THR A 60 1.79 19.95 -11.17
C THR A 60 2.52 21.22 -10.79
N ASP A 61 3.64 21.49 -11.45
CA ASP A 61 4.48 22.68 -11.22
C ASP A 61 4.82 22.92 -9.74
N GLY A 62 5.10 21.82 -9.02
CA GLY A 62 5.43 21.82 -7.59
C GLY A 62 4.23 21.86 -6.64
N VAL A 63 3.01 22.05 -7.14
CA VAL A 63 1.78 21.97 -6.35
C VAL A 63 1.31 20.52 -6.28
N THR A 64 1.08 20.03 -5.06
CA THR A 64 0.61 18.67 -4.80
C THR A 64 -0.87 18.67 -4.47
N GLU A 65 -1.64 17.79 -5.12
CA GLU A 65 -3.07 17.61 -4.91
C GLU A 65 -3.38 16.12 -4.77
N THR A 66 -4.12 15.73 -3.74
CA THR A 66 -4.61 14.36 -3.59
C THR A 66 -5.72 14.11 -4.61
N VAL A 67 -5.50 13.15 -5.51
CA VAL A 67 -6.42 12.79 -6.59
C VAL A 67 -7.08 11.43 -6.39
N GLY A 68 -6.57 10.62 -5.47
CA GLY A 68 -7.12 9.30 -5.15
C GLY A 68 -6.58 8.76 -3.83
N HIS A 69 -7.17 7.66 -3.40
CA HIS A 69 -6.67 6.91 -2.25
C HIS A 69 -6.65 5.42 -2.59
N HIS A 70 -5.57 4.76 -2.22
CA HIS A 70 -5.43 3.32 -2.31
C HIS A 70 -5.38 2.74 -0.89
N VAL A 71 -6.11 1.66 -0.63
CA VAL A 71 -6.16 1.01 0.68
C VAL A 71 -5.66 -0.41 0.53
N LEU A 72 -4.49 -0.67 1.13
CA LEU A 72 -3.86 -1.98 1.19
C LEU A 72 -4.39 -2.72 2.41
N LEU A 73 -4.76 -3.99 2.22
CA LEU A 73 -5.24 -4.87 3.28
C LEU A 73 -4.38 -6.13 3.26
N LEU A 74 -3.47 -6.23 4.22
CA LEU A 74 -2.43 -7.24 4.26
C LEU A 74 -2.67 -8.22 5.41
N GLY A 75 -2.33 -9.49 5.17
CA GLY A 75 -2.39 -10.57 6.15
C GLY A 75 -3.60 -11.47 6.00
N ALA A 76 -3.46 -12.71 6.49
CA ALA A 76 -4.52 -13.72 6.51
C ALA A 76 -5.19 -13.75 7.89
N ASP A 77 -6.47 -14.13 7.94
CA ASP A 77 -7.05 -14.59 9.21
C ASP A 77 -6.46 -15.99 9.49
N ASP A 78 -5.34 -16.04 10.22
CA ASP A 78 -4.95 -17.28 10.90
C ASP A 78 -5.95 -17.53 12.04
N VAL A 79 -7.14 -18.01 11.69
CA VAL A 79 -7.92 -18.83 12.62
C VAL A 79 -7.27 -20.21 12.54
N PRO A 80 -6.45 -20.64 13.51
CA PRO A 80 -6.09 -22.03 13.59
C PRO A 80 -7.41 -22.77 13.75
N ASP A 81 -7.73 -23.62 12.76
CA ASP A 81 -8.88 -24.50 12.79
C ASP A 81 -8.63 -25.51 13.92
N LEU A 82 -8.96 -25.11 15.15
CA LEU A 82 -8.99 -25.96 16.34
C LEU A 82 -10.22 -26.85 16.21
N LEU A 83 -10.19 -27.76 15.24
CA LEU A 83 -11.09 -28.90 15.23
C LEU A 83 -10.77 -29.74 16.48
N PRO A 84 -11.74 -29.96 17.38
CA PRO A 84 -11.50 -30.81 18.54
C PRO A 84 -11.19 -32.22 18.04
N ALA A 85 -9.98 -32.70 18.34
CA ALA A 85 -9.66 -34.11 18.22
C ALA A 85 -10.61 -34.89 19.15
N VAL A 86 -11.45 -35.73 18.54
CA VAL A 86 -12.38 -36.66 19.20
C VAL A 86 -11.60 -37.73 19.95
#